data_AF-A0A814CJW8-F1
#
_entry.id   AF-A0A814CJW8-F1
#
_cell.length_a   1.000
_cell.length_b   1.000
_cell.length_c   1.000
_cell.angle_alpha   90.00
_cell.angle_beta   90.00
_cell.angle_gamma   90.00
#
_symmetry.space_group_name_H-M   'P 1'
#
loop_
_entity.id
_entity.type
_entity.pdbx_description
1 polymer ?
#
loop_
_entity_poly.entity_id
_entity_poly.type
_entity_poly.pdbx_seq_one_letter_code
_entity_poly.pdbx_strand_id
1 'polypeptide(L)'
;MGFKRDLDFQWFGYENSDPHTSSDEEENDDSEPIRAPLQLMTEFVNSIMFRRWTVAKKLCHFVLMYEPDNKEAKQFQPLIDYMLKKEEEKGSSSSSSDDDDDTGTLNSY
;
A
#
# COMPACT_ATOMS: atom_id res chain seq x y z
N MET A 1 20.45 -41.13 -8.78
CA MET A 1 19.90 -39.88 -9.36
C MET A 1 20.17 -38.74 -8.39
N GLY A 2 21.25 -38.00 -8.60
CA GLY A 2 21.56 -36.78 -7.84
C GLY A 2 21.28 -35.57 -8.72
N PHE A 3 20.34 -34.72 -8.33
CA PHE A 3 20.06 -33.48 -9.03
C PHE A 3 21.02 -32.40 -8.52
N LYS A 4 22.18 -32.33 -9.15
CA LYS A 4 23.11 -31.22 -8.97
C LYS A 4 22.73 -30.15 -10.02
N ARG A 5 22.05 -29.10 -9.58
CA ARG A 5 21.84 -27.90 -10.40
C ARG A 5 22.98 -26.94 -10.13
N ASP A 6 24.13 -27.27 -10.71
CA ASP A 6 25.15 -26.27 -11.02
C ASP A 6 24.62 -25.53 -12.25
N LEU A 7 23.70 -24.58 -12.02
CA LEU A 7 23.35 -23.56 -12.99
C LEU A 7 24.25 -22.39 -12.67
N ASP A 8 25.46 -22.46 -13.24
CA ASP A 8 26.28 -21.31 -13.52
C ASP A 8 25.41 -20.32 -14.29
N PHE A 9 24.85 -19.37 -13.55
CA PHE A 9 24.30 -18.15 -14.11
C PHE A 9 25.48 -17.42 -14.73
N GLN A 10 25.70 -17.76 -15.99
CA GLN A 10 26.43 -17.03 -16.99
C GLN A 10 26.03 -15.55 -16.89
N TRP A 11 26.71 -14.85 -15.99
CA TRP A 11 27.43 -13.61 -16.25
C TRP A 11 26.99 -12.97 -17.56
N PHE A 12 25.87 -12.25 -17.49
CA PHE A 12 25.44 -11.37 -18.56
C PHE A 12 26.51 -10.29 -18.74
N GLY A 13 27.27 -10.43 -19.82
CA GLY A 13 27.85 -9.30 -20.55
C GLY A 13 29.09 -8.66 -19.95
N TYR A 14 30.23 -9.33 -20.07
CA TYR A 14 31.52 -8.63 -20.19
C TYR A 14 32.02 -8.86 -21.62
N GLU A 15 31.73 -7.91 -22.50
CA GLU A 15 32.41 -7.79 -23.79
C GLU A 15 33.08 -6.42 -23.84
N ASN A 16 34.41 -6.45 -23.80
CA ASN A 16 35.33 -5.31 -23.94
C ASN A 16 35.20 -4.69 -25.35
N SER A 17 35.12 -3.37 -25.45
CA SER A 17 35.57 -2.60 -26.63
C SER A 17 35.88 -1.13 -26.28
N ASP A 18 37.19 -0.89 -26.12
CA ASP A 18 38.02 0.33 -26.15
C ASP A 18 37.84 1.56 -25.22
N PRO A 19 38.97 2.13 -24.70
CA PRO A 19 39.02 3.30 -23.83
C PRO A 19 39.18 4.62 -24.62
N HIS A 20 38.78 5.73 -23.98
CA HIS A 20 38.89 7.14 -24.39
C HIS A 20 37.64 7.81 -24.98
N THR A 21 36.80 8.35 -24.09
CA THR A 21 36.48 9.79 -24.16
C THR A 21 36.17 10.33 -22.77
N SER A 22 36.67 11.53 -22.56
CA SER A 22 36.84 12.30 -21.33
C SER A 22 35.54 12.92 -20.80
N SER A 23 35.61 13.27 -19.50
CA SER A 23 34.86 14.28 -18.74
C SER A 23 33.64 13.72 -18.00
N ASP A 24 33.86 13.30 -16.75
CA ASP A 24 33.74 14.15 -15.54
C ASP A 24 32.30 14.62 -15.35
N GLU A 25 31.60 13.83 -14.55
CA GLU A 25 30.67 14.19 -13.46
C GLU A 25 29.58 13.11 -13.40
N GLU A 26 29.99 11.86 -13.19
CA GLU A 26 29.09 10.91 -12.55
C GLU A 26 29.04 11.34 -11.08
N GLU A 27 28.13 12.27 -10.77
CA GLU A 27 27.58 12.39 -9.43
C GLU A 27 27.05 11.00 -9.07
N ASN A 28 27.93 10.19 -8.47
CA ASN A 28 27.53 9.10 -7.60
C ASN A 28 26.74 9.77 -6.48
N ASP A 29 25.45 9.99 -6.74
CA ASP A 29 24.46 10.17 -5.71
C ASP A 29 24.34 8.82 -5.00
N ASP A 30 25.36 8.51 -4.20
CA ASP A 30 25.44 7.42 -3.24
C ASP A 30 24.46 7.70 -2.07
N SER A 31 23.34 8.39 -2.37
CA SER A 31 22.24 8.56 -1.45
C SER A 31 21.57 7.21 -1.33
N GLU A 32 21.93 6.47 -0.28
CA GLU A 32 21.19 5.27 0.09
C GLU A 32 19.70 5.64 0.05
N PRO A 33 18.88 4.87 -0.70
CA PRO A 33 17.52 5.27 -0.96
C PRO A 33 16.78 5.34 0.38
N ILE A 34 16.32 6.54 0.73
CA ILE A 34 15.68 6.82 2.02
C ILE A 34 14.53 5.81 2.19
N ARG A 35 14.60 5.00 3.25
CA ARG A 35 13.58 4.00 3.56
C ARG A 35 12.57 4.55 4.55
N ALA A 36 11.32 4.09 4.43
CA ALA A 36 10.29 4.43 5.40
C ALA A 36 10.66 3.85 6.78
N PRO A 37 10.45 4.59 7.88
CA PRO A 37 10.71 4.08 9.22
C PRO A 37 9.89 2.80 9.52
N LEU A 38 10.51 1.81 10.17
CA LEU A 38 9.86 0.52 10.48
C LEU A 38 8.54 0.67 11.23
N GLN A 39 8.46 1.63 12.17
CA GLN A 39 7.24 1.92 12.92
C GLN A 39 6.10 2.36 12.00
N LEU A 40 6.40 3.15 10.97
CA LEU A 40 5.41 3.63 9.99
C LEU A 40 4.88 2.48 9.15
N MET A 41 5.76 1.59 8.69
CA MET A 41 5.39 0.39 7.94
C MET A 41 4.53 -0.55 8.78
N THR A 42 4.91 -0.75 10.05
CA THR A 42 4.16 -1.60 10.98
C THR A 42 2.76 -1.05 11.22
N GLU A 43 2.64 0.25 11.47
CA GLU A 43 1.34 0.90 11.68
C GLU A 43 0.46 0.87 10.42
N PHE A 44 1.08 0.95 9.23
CA PHE A 44 0.38 0.83 7.95
C PHE A 44 -0.25 -0.55 7.80
N VAL A 45 0.54 -1.61 8.01
CA VAL A 45 0.07 -2.99 7.93
C VAL A 45 -1.00 -3.27 8.99
N ASN A 46 -0.80 -2.80 10.23
CA ASN A 46 -1.82 -2.90 11.28
C ASN A 46 -3.12 -2.20 10.87
N SER A 47 -3.04 -1.00 10.30
CA SER A 47 -4.22 -0.25 9.85
C SER A 47 -5.01 -1.02 8.79
N ILE A 48 -4.34 -1.73 7.88
CA ILE A 48 -4.99 -2.62 6.91
C ILE A 48 -5.68 -3.79 7.61
N MET A 49 -4.98 -4.47 8.54
CA MET A 49 -5.51 -5.62 9.27
C MET A 49 -6.74 -5.27 10.10
N PHE A 50 -6.72 -4.11 10.77
CA PHE A 50 -7.84 -3.61 11.57
C PHE A 50 -8.88 -2.82 10.76
N ARG A 51 -8.80 -2.82 9.42
CA ARG A 51 -9.73 -2.11 8.52
C ARG A 51 -9.86 -0.62 8.80
N ARG A 52 -8.80 0.00 9.31
CA ARG A 52 -8.72 1.45 9.54
C ARG A 52 -8.29 2.13 8.25
N TRP A 53 -9.10 2.02 7.19
CA TRP A 53 -8.72 2.43 5.84
C TRP A 53 -8.39 3.92 5.72
N THR A 54 -9.04 4.77 6.52
CA THR A 54 -8.74 6.20 6.60
C THR A 54 -7.32 6.48 7.09
N VAL A 55 -6.83 5.69 8.05
CA VAL A 55 -5.46 5.75 8.58
C VAL A 55 -4.49 5.11 7.58
N ALA A 56 -4.85 3.94 7.05
CA ALA A 56 -4.05 3.23 6.05
C ALA A 56 -3.75 4.11 4.83
N LYS A 57 -4.73 4.89 4.35
CA LYS A 57 -4.56 5.84 3.23
C LYS A 57 -3.49 6.90 3.52
N LYS A 58 -3.51 7.48 4.72
CA LYS A 58 -2.52 8.49 5.14
C LYS A 58 -1.13 7.88 5.25
N LEU A 59 -1.03 6.70 5.87
CA LEU A 59 0.25 6.01 6.06
C LEU A 59 0.83 5.55 4.72
N CYS A 60 0.01 5.05 3.79
CA CYS A 60 0.43 4.72 2.42
C CYS A 60 1.07 5.92 1.71
N HIS A 61 0.50 7.11 1.88
CA HIS A 61 1.07 8.34 1.32
C HIS A 61 2.44 8.67 1.95
N PHE A 62 2.57 8.53 3.27
CA PHE A 62 3.87 8.73 3.93
C PHE A 62 4.91 7.71 3.48
N VAL A 63 4.56 6.42 3.34
CA VAL A 63 5.48 5.41 2.79
C VAL A 63 6.02 5.87 1.44
N LEU A 64 5.17 6.38 0.55
CA LEU A 64 5.56 6.84 -0.78
C LEU A 64 6.35 8.16 -0.78
N MET A 65 6.21 8.99 0.26
CA MET A 65 7.05 10.18 0.43
C MET A 65 8.49 9.81 0.79
N TYR A 66 8.69 8.71 1.52
CA TYR A 66 10.03 8.18 1.81
C TYR A 66 10.55 7.32 0.65
N GLU A 67 9.70 6.42 0.14
CA GLU A 67 10.04 5.44 -0.90
C GLU A 67 9.17 5.64 -2.15
N PRO A 68 9.46 6.65 -2.98
CA PRO A 68 8.63 6.98 -4.14
C PRO A 68 8.58 5.87 -5.19
N ASP A 69 9.57 4.99 -5.24
CA ASP A 69 9.64 3.84 -6.16
C ASP A 69 9.04 2.55 -5.62
N ASN A 70 8.50 2.57 -4.39
CA ASN A 70 7.88 1.40 -3.80
C ASN A 70 6.62 0.98 -4.57
N LYS A 71 6.75 -0.10 -5.35
CA LYS A 71 5.67 -0.65 -6.18
C LYS A 71 4.52 -1.19 -5.35
N GLU A 72 4.80 -1.76 -4.18
CA GLU A 72 3.79 -2.33 -3.30
C GLU A 72 2.87 -1.23 -2.75
N ALA A 73 3.45 -0.15 -2.24
CA ALA A 73 2.68 0.99 -1.74
C ALA A 73 1.83 1.64 -2.85
N LYS A 74 2.33 1.72 -4.09
CA LYS A 74 1.55 2.18 -5.25
C LYS A 74 0.35 1.27 -5.54
N GLN A 75 0.51 -0.05 -5.41
CA GLN A 75 -0.58 -1.02 -5.61
C GLN A 75 -1.63 -0.96 -4.50
N PHE A 76 -1.26 -0.58 -3.28
CA PHE A 76 -2.21 -0.44 -2.18
C PHE A 76 -3.14 0.76 -2.31
N GLN A 77 -2.74 1.85 -2.97
CA GLN A 77 -3.59 3.04 -3.12
C GLN A 77 -5.00 2.73 -3.67
N PRO A 78 -5.16 2.11 -4.86
CA PRO A 78 -6.48 1.82 -5.40
C PRO A 78 -7.28 0.83 -4.54
N LEU A 79 -6.60 -0.09 -3.84
CA LEU A 79 -7.25 -1.06 -2.96
C LEU A 79 -7.85 -0.37 -1.72
N ILE A 80 -7.10 0.55 -1.11
CA ILE A 80 -7.56 1.31 0.07
C ILE A 80 -8.73 2.21 -0.31
N ASP A 81 -8.67 2.88 -1.45
CA ASP A 81 -9.75 3.73 -1.95
C ASP A 81 -11.03 2.94 -2.23
N TYR A 82 -10.90 1.76 -2.84
CA TYR A 82 -12.02 0.86 -3.06
C TYR A 82 -12.65 0.39 -1.73
N MET A 83 -11.82 0.05 -0.73
CA MET A 83 -12.33 -0.38 0.57
C MET A 83 -13.07 0.74 1.33
N LEU A 84 -12.56 1.98 1.26
CA LEU A 84 -13.24 3.15 1.84
C LEU A 84 -14.64 3.33 1.25
N LYS A 85 -14.76 3.34 -0.08
CA LYS A 85 -16.05 3.47 -0.76
C LYS A 85 -17.02 2.36 -0.38
N LYS A 86 -16.53 1.12 -0.31
CA LYS A 86 -17.33 -0.04 0.06
C LYS A 86 -17.84 0.02 1.51
N GLU A 87 -17.09 0.62 2.43
CA GLU A 87 -17.55 0.80 3.81
C GLU A 87 -18.61 1.90 3.95
N GLU A 88 -18.49 2.99 3.19
CA GLU A 88 -19.50 4.05 3.12
C GLU A 88 -20.85 3.52 2.65
N GLU A 89 -20.86 2.69 1.59
CA GLU A 89 -22.07 2.06 1.06
C GLU A 89 -22.75 1.14 2.09
N LYS A 90 -21.98 0.44 2.92
CA LYS A 90 -22.52 -0.44 3.97
C LYS A 90 -23.09 0.34 5.14
N GLY A 91 -22.43 1.42 5.55
CA GLY A 91 -22.87 2.27 6.66
C GLY A 91 -24.16 3.03 6.38
N SER A 92 -24.47 3.30 5.11
CA SER A 92 -25.68 4.05 4.70
C SER A 92 -26.94 3.19 4.61
N SER A 93 -26.88 1.86 4.72
CA SER A 93 -28.04 0.98 4.54
C SER A 93 -28.85 0.68 5.83
N SER A 94 -28.45 1.22 6.98
CA SER A 94 -29.05 0.88 8.29
C SER A 94 -29.92 1.98 8.91
N SER A 95 -30.34 3.01 8.17
CA SER A 95 -31.13 4.12 8.72
C SER A 95 -32.35 4.50 7.87
N SER A 96 -33.18 3.52 7.50
CA SER A 96 -34.52 3.79 6.99
C SER A 96 -35.50 2.77 7.57
N SER A 97 -35.97 3.04 8.78
CA SER A 97 -37.20 2.46 9.33
C SER A 97 -37.91 3.59 10.06
N ASP A 98 -38.38 4.56 9.27
CA ASP A 98 -39.55 5.34 9.59
C ASP A 98 -40.76 4.49 9.21
N ASP A 99 -41.50 4.01 10.21
CA ASP A 99 -42.93 3.76 10.08
C ASP A 99 -43.54 4.03 11.46
N ASP A 100 -43.98 5.28 11.63
CA ASP A 100 -44.98 5.71 12.60
C ASP A 100 -46.26 4.86 12.43
N ASP A 101 -46.66 4.11 13.44
CA ASP A 101 -48.06 3.70 13.60
C ASP A 101 -48.51 3.92 15.06
N ASP A 102 -49.00 5.14 15.27
CA ASP A 102 -49.82 5.56 16.40
C ASP A 102 -51.17 4.83 16.33
N THR A 103 -51.37 3.79 17.16
CA THR A 103 -52.73 3.32 17.45
C THR A 103 -52.92 3.14 18.95
N GLY A 104 -53.57 4.14 19.55
CA GLY A 104 -53.95 4.14 20.95
C GLY A 104 -54.97 3.05 21.33
N THR A 105 -55.24 3.01 22.63
CA THR A 105 -56.33 2.34 23.36
C THR A 105 -55.87 1.17 24.23
N LEU A 106 -55.70 1.43 25.53
CA LEU A 106 -56.14 0.50 26.58
C LEU A 106 -56.23 1.20 27.95
N ASN A 107 -57.34 1.90 28.18
CA ASN A 107 -57.85 2.09 29.54
C ASN A 107 -58.77 0.90 29.83
N SER A 108 -58.28 -0.08 30.58
CA SER A 108 -59.10 -1.15 31.15
C SER A 108 -59.74 -0.68 32.46
N TYR A 109 -61.05 -0.90 32.54
CA TYR A 109 -61.97 -0.59 33.65
C TYR A 109 -61.55 -1.14 35.02
#